data_AF-A0A1Y4DJR0-F1
#
_entry.id   AF-A0A1Y4DJR0-F1
#
_cell.length_a   1.000
_cell.length_b   1.000
_cell.length_c   1.000
_cell.angle_alpha   90.00
_cell.angle_beta   90.00
_cell.angle_gamma   90.00
#
_symmetry.space_group_name_H-M   'P 1'
#
loop_
_entity.id
_entity.type
_entity.pdbx_description
1 polymer ?
#
loop_
_entity_poly.entity_id
_entity_poly.type
_entity_poly.pdbx_seq_one_letter_code
_entity_poly.pdbx_strand_id
1 'polypeptide(L)'
;MILTDYYRFEKLPNQKSKLRIDCTASTGSYDPLEALGNKAGDLFLYIGDNTHTKAGKERKADLALSKTAHISSIYNPDLNLPYWYGDMKGTTDAFLFVHHNTEFINGGIQAGAVIELFVARGQRNNRSQLYNALSDGGLDEEMNALRRQVTKSVTKPEKP
;
A
#
# COMPACT_ATOMS: atom_id res chain seq x y z
N MET A 1 -12.81 13.38 -8.17
CA MET A 1 -11.68 12.60 -7.66
C MET A 1 -12.24 11.53 -6.75
N ILE A 2 -12.12 10.27 -7.15
CA ILE A 2 -12.44 9.09 -6.34
C ILE A 2 -11.30 8.80 -5.37
N LEU A 3 -10.06 8.90 -5.86
CA LEU A 3 -8.87 8.77 -5.03
C LEU A 3 -8.69 10.05 -4.22
N THR A 4 -8.34 9.93 -2.94
CA THR A 4 -8.23 11.07 -2.04
C THR A 4 -6.85 11.22 -1.45
N ASP A 5 -6.09 10.13 -1.33
CA ASP A 5 -4.80 10.13 -0.67
C ASP A 5 -3.82 9.20 -1.38
N TYR A 6 -2.53 9.53 -1.27
CA TYR A 6 -1.45 8.75 -1.84
C TYR A 6 -0.33 8.55 -0.83
N TYR A 7 0.21 7.33 -0.85
CA TYR A 7 1.35 6.90 -0.06
C TYR A 7 2.31 6.10 -0.94
N ARG A 8 3.60 6.38 -0.83
CA ARG A 8 4.69 5.61 -1.43
C ARG A 8 5.42 4.89 -0.32
N PHE A 9 5.40 3.57 -0.36
CA PHE A 9 6.19 2.74 0.53
C PHE A 9 7.35 2.10 -0.22
N GLU A 10 8.50 2.02 0.43
CA GLU A 10 9.71 1.44 -0.13
C GLU A 10 10.34 0.41 0.79
N LYS A 11 10.83 -0.67 0.18
CA LYS A 11 11.73 -1.58 0.84
C LYS A 11 13.16 -1.02 0.80
N LEU A 12 13.50 -0.24 1.81
CA LEU A 12 14.82 0.41 1.88
C LEU A 12 15.97 -0.60 2.11
N PRO A 13 17.17 -0.31 1.59
CA PRO A 13 18.35 -1.13 1.86
C PRO A 13 18.69 -1.13 3.37
N ASN A 14 19.28 -2.23 3.84
CA ASN A 14 19.77 -2.40 5.21
C ASN A 14 18.69 -2.41 6.32
N GLN A 15 17.42 -2.60 5.97
CA GLN A 15 16.38 -2.84 6.97
C GLN A 15 16.48 -4.24 7.56
N LYS A 16 16.56 -4.33 8.90
CA LYS A 16 16.67 -5.62 9.62
C LYS A 16 15.47 -6.55 9.41
N SER A 17 14.26 -5.99 9.34
CA SER A 17 13.05 -6.79 9.10
C SER A 17 12.89 -7.07 7.60
N LYS A 18 12.59 -8.33 7.25
CA LYS A 18 12.35 -8.78 5.87
C LYS A 18 11.06 -8.24 5.25
N LEU A 19 10.06 -7.91 6.08
CA LEU A 19 8.71 -7.53 5.64
C LEU A 19 8.45 -6.02 5.75
N ARG A 20 9.34 -5.28 6.43
CA ARG A 20 9.16 -3.84 6.67
C ARG A 20 9.30 -3.06 5.36
N ILE A 21 8.39 -2.12 5.15
CA ILE A 21 8.40 -1.09 4.11
C ILE A 21 8.18 0.28 4.77
N ASP A 22 8.93 1.30 4.33
CA ASP A 22 8.90 2.64 4.93
C ASP A 22 8.19 3.61 4.00
N CYS A 23 7.33 4.46 4.55
CA CYS A 23 6.69 5.53 3.81
C CYS A 23 7.73 6.60 3.45
N THR A 24 7.99 6.79 2.17
CA THR A 24 8.97 7.75 1.66
C THR A 24 8.33 8.96 0.99
N ALA A 25 7.06 8.85 0.59
CA ALA A 25 6.26 9.98 0.15
C ALA A 25 4.79 9.81 0.51
N SER A 26 4.08 10.89 0.86
CA SER A 26 2.62 10.86 1.01
C SER A 26 1.98 12.23 0.83
N THR A 27 0.66 12.23 0.61
CA THR A 27 -0.17 13.45 0.74
C THR A 27 -0.40 13.83 2.20
N GLY A 28 -0.28 12.87 3.12
CA GLY A 28 -0.24 13.13 4.56
C GLY A 28 -1.58 13.42 5.22
N SER A 29 -2.69 13.16 4.52
CA SER A 29 -4.04 13.58 4.93
C SER A 29 -4.96 12.44 5.40
N TYR A 30 -4.51 11.17 5.33
CA TYR A 30 -5.33 10.02 5.71
C TYR A 30 -5.08 9.59 7.15
N ASP A 31 -5.84 10.16 8.08
CA ASP A 31 -5.72 9.96 9.53
C ASP A 31 -5.52 8.49 9.96
N PRO A 32 -6.23 7.49 9.39
CA PRO A 32 -6.04 6.09 9.80
C PRO A 32 -4.62 5.55 9.58
N LEU A 33 -3.89 6.06 8.58
CA LEU A 33 -2.47 5.73 8.38
C LEU A 33 -1.55 6.69 9.13
N GLU A 34 -1.86 7.99 9.16
CA GLU A 34 -1.04 8.98 9.88
C GLU A 34 -0.95 8.67 11.39
N ALA A 35 -2.03 8.18 11.99
CA ALA A 35 -2.07 7.76 13.39
C ALA A 35 -1.14 6.58 13.71
N LEU A 36 -0.63 5.86 12.70
CA LEU A 36 0.33 4.76 12.85
C LEU A 36 1.80 5.23 12.80
N GLY A 37 2.02 6.52 12.53
CA GLY A 37 3.34 7.14 12.57
C GLY A 37 3.98 7.08 13.95
N ASN A 38 5.31 7.06 14.00
CA ASN A 38 6.05 7.18 15.26
C ASN A 38 6.09 8.66 15.73
N LYS A 39 6.69 8.91 16.91
CA LYS A 39 6.84 10.28 17.45
C LYS A 39 7.67 11.23 16.57
N ALA A 40 8.54 10.69 15.71
CA ALA A 40 9.30 11.47 14.73
C ALA A 40 8.51 11.72 13.44
N GLY A 41 7.28 11.21 13.35
CA GLY A 41 6.42 11.28 12.18
C GLY A 41 6.71 10.19 11.14
N ASP A 42 7.65 9.26 11.36
CA ASP A 42 7.92 8.21 10.37
C ASP A 42 6.79 7.17 10.36
N LEU A 43 6.27 6.90 9.17
CA LEU A 43 5.34 5.82 8.93
C LEU A 43 6.08 4.66 8.26
N PHE A 44 5.90 3.46 8.78
CA PHE A 44 6.39 2.22 8.17
C PHE A 44 5.35 1.13 8.41
N LEU A 45 5.25 0.16 7.54
CA LEU A 45 4.32 -0.96 7.63
C LEU A 45 5.08 -2.28 7.40
N TYR A 46 4.40 -3.39 7.60
CA TYR A 46 4.88 -4.72 7.25
C TYR A 46 3.94 -5.35 6.23
N ILE A 47 4.48 -5.87 5.13
CA ILE A 47 3.75 -6.62 4.12
C ILE A 47 4.33 -8.03 4.01
N GLY A 48 3.47 -9.05 4.10
CA GLY A 48 3.88 -10.45 4.01
C GLY A 48 2.69 -11.40 3.97
N ASP A 49 2.95 -12.70 4.09
CA ASP A 49 1.93 -13.75 3.94
C ASP A 49 0.71 -13.54 4.83
N ASN A 50 -0.47 -13.77 4.27
CA ASN A 50 -1.71 -13.66 5.02
C ASN A 50 -1.99 -14.94 5.82
N THR A 51 -1.83 -14.87 7.15
CA THR A 51 -2.20 -15.96 8.07
C THR A 51 -3.62 -15.81 8.64
N HIS A 52 -4.34 -14.74 8.29
CA HIS A 52 -5.65 -14.40 8.88
C HIS A 52 -6.85 -14.97 8.12
N THR A 53 -6.67 -15.53 6.91
CA THR A 53 -7.76 -16.17 6.17
C THR A 53 -7.97 -17.61 6.62
N LYS A 54 -9.14 -17.89 7.23
CA LYS A 54 -9.56 -19.25 7.60
C LYS A 54 -9.99 -20.03 6.35
N ALA A 55 -9.66 -21.32 6.28
CA ALA A 55 -10.09 -22.20 5.20
C ALA A 55 -11.63 -22.23 5.08
N GLY A 56 -12.15 -22.12 3.85
CA GLY A 56 -13.58 -22.37 3.54
C GLY A 56 -14.49 -21.15 3.35
N LYS A 57 -14.00 -19.91 3.45
CA LYS A 57 -14.78 -18.71 3.08
C LYS A 57 -13.95 -17.77 2.20
N GLU A 58 -14.44 -17.55 0.98
CA GLU A 58 -13.97 -16.56 0.01
C GLU A 58 -12.52 -16.74 -0.51
N ARG A 59 -12.18 -16.02 -1.59
CA ARG A 59 -10.82 -16.00 -2.17
C ARG A 59 -9.83 -15.68 -1.06
N LYS A 60 -8.81 -16.51 -0.87
CA LYS A 60 -7.74 -16.22 0.08
C LYS A 60 -7.01 -14.96 -0.38
N ALA A 61 -6.90 -13.98 0.49
CA ALA A 61 -6.03 -12.84 0.25
C ALA A 61 -4.57 -13.32 0.18
N ASP A 62 -3.83 -12.78 -0.77
CA ASP A 62 -2.47 -13.18 -1.08
C ASP A 62 -1.51 -12.70 0.00
N LEU A 63 -1.69 -11.47 0.49
CA LEU A 63 -0.84 -10.85 1.50
C LEU A 63 -1.64 -10.13 2.57
N ALA A 64 -0.95 -9.76 3.64
CA ALA A 64 -1.45 -8.92 4.72
C ALA A 64 -0.56 -7.70 4.89
N LEU A 65 -1.19 -6.53 4.99
CA LEU A 65 -0.58 -5.30 5.48
C LEU A 65 -0.80 -5.20 6.99
N SER A 66 0.24 -4.86 7.73
CA SER A 66 0.18 -4.82 9.19
C SER A 66 1.16 -3.79 9.79
N LYS A 67 0.92 -3.45 11.05
CA LYS A 67 1.83 -2.68 11.90
C LYS A 67 1.97 -3.40 13.24
N THR A 68 1.28 -2.90 14.26
CA THR A 68 1.09 -3.60 15.54
C THR A 68 -0.07 -4.58 15.46
N ALA A 69 -1.04 -4.28 14.57
CA ALA A 69 -2.18 -5.11 14.26
C ALA A 69 -2.33 -5.25 12.73
N HIS A 70 -3.19 -6.17 12.32
CA HIS A 70 -3.63 -6.31 10.92
C HIS A 70 -4.34 -5.03 10.44
N ILE A 71 -3.95 -4.55 9.26
CA ILE A 71 -4.47 -3.34 8.62
C ILE A 71 -5.32 -3.70 7.40
N SER A 72 -4.80 -4.55 6.53
CA SER A 72 -5.48 -4.88 5.27
C SER A 72 -5.17 -6.30 4.84
N SER A 73 -6.17 -6.98 4.31
CA SER A 73 -5.97 -8.17 3.48
C SER A 73 -5.85 -7.70 2.03
N ILE A 74 -4.74 -8.04 1.38
CA ILE A 74 -4.42 -7.60 0.02
C ILE A 74 -4.68 -8.75 -0.95
N TYR A 75 -5.37 -8.45 -2.04
CA TYR A 75 -5.73 -9.38 -3.09
C TYR A 75 -5.00 -9.00 -4.38
N ASN A 76 -4.40 -10.00 -5.03
CA ASN A 76 -3.75 -9.93 -6.33
C ASN A 76 -4.61 -10.67 -7.37
N PRO A 77 -5.50 -9.96 -8.10
CA PRO A 77 -6.46 -10.61 -8.98
C PRO A 77 -5.82 -11.22 -10.23
N ASP A 78 -4.86 -10.52 -10.81
CA ASP A 78 -4.13 -10.86 -12.04
C ASP A 78 -2.62 -10.76 -11.81
N LEU A 79 -1.93 -11.90 -11.90
CA LEU A 79 -0.49 -12.00 -11.67
C LEU A 79 0.36 -11.29 -12.75
N ASN A 80 -0.23 -10.93 -13.88
CA ASN A 80 0.46 -10.24 -14.97
C ASN A 80 0.41 -8.72 -14.84
N LEU A 81 -0.41 -8.20 -13.92
CA LEU A 81 -0.56 -6.78 -13.68
C LEU A 81 0.07 -6.38 -12.34
N PRO A 82 0.69 -5.20 -12.25
CA PRO A 82 1.28 -4.69 -11.02
C PRO A 82 0.25 -4.12 -10.04
N TYR A 83 -1.04 -4.42 -10.22
CA TYR A 83 -2.14 -3.79 -9.50
C TYR A 83 -2.76 -4.77 -8.52
N TRP A 84 -2.89 -4.37 -7.25
CA TRP A 84 -3.58 -5.13 -6.20
C TRP A 84 -4.61 -4.24 -5.52
N TYR A 85 -5.49 -4.82 -4.70
CA TYR A 85 -6.45 -4.06 -3.90
C TYR A 85 -6.63 -4.61 -2.50
N GLY A 86 -7.17 -3.78 -1.62
CA GLY A 86 -7.55 -4.15 -0.27
C GLY A 86 -8.51 -3.12 0.32
N ASP A 87 -8.57 -3.07 1.64
CA ASP A 87 -9.32 -2.04 2.37
C ASP A 87 -8.70 -1.77 3.73
N MET A 88 -8.98 -0.59 4.29
CA MET A 88 -8.53 -0.24 5.63
C MET A 88 -9.45 -0.88 6.67
N LYS A 89 -8.90 -1.76 7.51
CA LYS A 89 -9.67 -2.38 8.59
C LYS A 89 -10.26 -1.32 9.51
N GLY A 90 -11.55 -1.46 9.82
CA GLY A 90 -12.25 -0.58 10.76
C GLY A 90 -12.82 0.70 10.14
N THR A 91 -12.58 0.98 8.86
CA THR A 91 -13.19 2.14 8.17
C THR A 91 -14.19 1.67 7.11
N THR A 92 -14.51 2.48 6.10
CA THR A 92 -15.24 2.06 4.89
C THR A 92 -14.42 2.37 3.63
N ASP A 93 -13.10 2.47 3.75
CA ASP A 93 -12.22 2.96 2.68
C ASP A 93 -11.55 1.81 1.91
N ALA A 94 -11.43 1.98 0.61
CA ALA A 94 -10.72 1.04 -0.26
C ALA A 94 -9.26 1.44 -0.45
N PHE A 95 -8.42 0.43 -0.64
CA PHE A 95 -7.02 0.58 -1.02
C PHE A 95 -6.80 0.02 -2.42
N LEU A 96 -6.07 0.78 -3.23
CA LEU A 96 -5.54 0.34 -4.51
C LEU A 96 -4.02 0.43 -4.45
N PHE A 97 -3.34 -0.60 -4.93
CA PHE A 97 -1.89 -0.68 -4.89
C PHE A 97 -1.31 -0.75 -6.29
N VAL A 98 -0.18 -0.06 -6.51
CA VAL A 98 0.67 -0.22 -7.69
C VAL A 98 2.06 -0.64 -7.25
N HIS A 99 2.49 -1.79 -7.74
CA HIS A 99 3.74 -2.43 -7.36
C HIS A 99 4.80 -2.21 -8.43
N HIS A 100 5.97 -1.73 -8.03
CA HIS A 100 7.13 -1.63 -8.92
C HIS A 100 8.28 -2.42 -8.32
N ASN A 101 8.94 -3.22 -9.17
CA ASN A 101 10.06 -4.08 -8.76
C ASN A 101 9.75 -4.85 -7.47
N THR A 102 8.56 -5.44 -7.36
CA THR A 102 8.13 -6.14 -6.14
C THR A 102 8.21 -7.64 -6.35
N GLU A 103 9.13 -8.27 -5.64
CA GLU A 103 9.24 -9.72 -5.54
C GLU A 103 9.37 -10.13 -4.07
N PHE A 104 8.81 -11.28 -3.74
CA PHE A 104 8.92 -11.89 -2.42
C PHE A 104 9.89 -13.08 -2.48
N ILE A 105 11.08 -12.90 -1.91
CA ILE A 105 12.17 -13.87 -1.92
C ILE A 105 12.44 -14.34 -0.49
N ASN A 106 12.41 -15.65 -0.25
CA ASN A 106 12.66 -16.25 1.07
C ASN A 106 11.81 -15.65 2.21
N GLY A 107 10.52 -15.41 1.92
CA GLY A 107 9.58 -14.81 2.87
C GLY A 107 9.89 -13.35 3.21
N GLY A 108 10.55 -12.62 2.32
CA GLY A 108 10.86 -11.20 2.47
C GLY A 108 10.61 -10.45 1.18
N ILE A 109 10.26 -9.17 1.28
CA ILE A 109 10.16 -8.28 0.11
C ILE A 109 11.57 -7.82 -0.29
N GLN A 110 11.87 -7.81 -1.59
CA GLN A 110 13.20 -7.44 -2.10
C GLN A 110 13.52 -5.95 -1.90
N ALA A 111 14.81 -5.64 -1.65
CA ALA A 111 15.28 -4.26 -1.56
C ALA A 111 15.04 -3.50 -2.86
N GLY A 112 14.60 -2.24 -2.75
CA GLY A 112 14.21 -1.41 -3.89
C GLY A 112 12.78 -1.62 -4.37
N ALA A 113 12.02 -2.56 -3.80
CA ALA A 113 10.61 -2.69 -4.09
C ALA A 113 9.85 -1.42 -3.66
N VAL A 114 8.94 -0.98 -4.54
CA VAL A 114 8.07 0.17 -4.32
C VAL A 114 6.62 -0.30 -4.33
N ILE A 115 5.86 0.15 -3.35
CA ILE A 115 4.42 -0.06 -3.27
C ILE A 115 3.79 1.31 -3.15
N GLU A 116 3.16 1.76 -4.22
CA GLU A 116 2.24 2.90 -4.18
C GLU A 116 0.90 2.42 -3.64
N LEU A 117 0.33 3.17 -2.70
CA LEU A 117 -0.97 2.95 -2.11
C LEU A 117 -1.82 4.20 -2.34
N PHE A 118 -2.97 4.01 -2.99
CA PHE A 118 -3.99 5.03 -3.17
C PHE A 118 -5.22 4.70 -2.34
N VAL A 119 -5.79 5.71 -1.70
CA VAL A 119 -6.97 5.57 -0.85
C VAL A 119 -8.19 6.12 -1.56
N ALA A 120 -9.27 5.34 -1.57
CA ALA A 120 -10.59 5.79 -2.00
C ALA A 120 -11.55 5.74 -0.79
N ARG A 121 -11.74 6.89 -0.14
CA ARG A 121 -12.53 6.98 1.10
C ARG A 121 -14.00 6.64 0.88
N GLY A 122 -14.58 5.83 1.77
CA GLY A 122 -15.96 5.36 1.68
C GLY A 122 -16.23 4.32 0.58
N GLN A 123 -15.20 3.85 -0.14
CA GLN A 123 -15.36 3.00 -1.31
C GLN A 123 -15.04 1.50 -1.08
N ARG A 124 -14.96 1.00 0.17
CA ARG A 124 -14.65 -0.42 0.46
C ARG A 124 -15.49 -1.39 -0.38
N ASN A 125 -16.79 -1.13 -0.49
CA ASN A 125 -17.72 -2.02 -1.20
C ASN A 125 -17.54 -1.96 -2.73
N ASN A 126 -16.81 -0.96 -3.23
CA ASN A 126 -16.51 -0.77 -4.65
C ASN A 126 -15.06 -1.16 -5.01
N ARG A 127 -14.28 -1.73 -4.07
CA ARG A 127 -12.85 -2.03 -4.26
C ARG A 127 -12.55 -2.88 -5.50
N SER A 128 -13.42 -3.84 -5.85
CA SER A 128 -13.25 -4.68 -7.04
C SER A 128 -13.52 -3.91 -8.34
N GLN A 129 -14.52 -3.04 -8.35
CA GLN A 129 -14.80 -2.16 -9.49
C GLN A 129 -13.68 -1.13 -9.67
N LEU A 130 -13.17 -0.59 -8.57
CA LEU A 130 -12.02 0.32 -8.58
C LEU A 130 -10.74 -0.37 -9.09
N TYR A 131 -10.53 -1.63 -8.73
CA TYR A 131 -9.44 -2.43 -9.26
C TYR A 131 -9.53 -2.59 -10.78
N ASN A 132 -10.72 -2.88 -11.31
CA ASN A 132 -10.92 -2.97 -12.76
C ASN A 132 -10.64 -1.62 -13.43
N ALA A 133 -11.18 -0.53 -12.88
CA ALA A 133 -10.93 0.82 -13.39
C ALA A 133 -9.45 1.21 -13.37
N LEU A 134 -8.70 0.83 -12.32
CA LEU A 134 -7.25 0.98 -12.27
C LEU A 134 -6.56 0.18 -13.38
N SER A 135 -6.94 -1.09 -13.53
CA SER A 135 -6.33 -2.00 -14.49
C SER A 135 -6.56 -1.56 -15.95
N ASP A 136 -7.69 -0.90 -16.20
CA ASP A 136 -8.04 -0.32 -17.51
C ASP A 136 -7.43 1.07 -17.75
N GLY A 137 -6.63 1.60 -16.81
CA GLY A 137 -6.02 2.94 -16.88
C GLY A 137 -6.98 4.10 -16.57
N GLY A 138 -8.20 3.80 -16.13
CA GLY A 138 -9.26 4.79 -15.85
C GLY A 138 -9.00 5.70 -14.64
N LEU A 139 -7.94 5.46 -13.87
CA LEU A 139 -7.57 6.26 -12.69
C LEU A 139 -6.25 7.02 -12.85
N ASP A 140 -5.60 6.94 -14.02
CA ASP A 140 -4.25 7.49 -14.23
C ASP A 140 -4.16 9.00 -13.95
N GLU A 141 -5.16 9.77 -14.38
CA GLU A 141 -5.18 11.22 -14.16
C GLU A 141 -5.23 11.57 -12.67
N GLU A 142 -6.07 10.90 -11.89
CA GLU A 142 -6.21 11.12 -10.44
C GLU A 142 -4.96 10.67 -9.69
N MET A 143 -4.40 9.52 -10.04
CA MET A 143 -3.15 9.02 -9.47
C MET A 143 -2.00 9.99 -9.73
N ASN A 144 -1.89 10.49 -10.96
CA ASN A 144 -0.87 11.47 -11.33
C ASN A 144 -1.09 12.81 -10.63
N ALA A 145 -2.34 13.23 -10.40
CA ALA A 145 -2.64 14.41 -9.61
C ALA A 145 -2.17 14.25 -8.16
N LEU A 146 -2.46 13.12 -7.52
CA LEU A 146 -2.05 12.83 -6.14
C LEU A 146 -0.53 12.71 -5.99
N ARG A 147 0.16 12.07 -6.94
CA ARG A 147 1.63 12.02 -6.99
C ARG A 147 2.27 13.41 -7.01
N ARG A 148 1.62 14.40 -7.65
CA ARG A 148 2.07 15.80 -7.68
C ARG A 148 1.76 16.58 -6.40
N GLN A 149 0.86 16.08 -5.55
CA GLN A 149 0.43 16.72 -4.31
C GLN A 149 1.19 16.22 -3.08
N VAL A 150 2.28 15.47 -3.27
CA VAL A 150 3.12 14.96 -2.18
C VAL A 150 3.59 16.12 -1.29
N THR A 151 3.21 16.08 -0.02
CA THR A 151 3.57 17.09 0.99
C THR A 151 4.76 16.65 1.83
N LYS A 152 5.00 15.34 1.89
CA LYS A 152 6.11 14.73 2.62
C LYS A 152 6.98 13.93 1.66
N SER A 153 8.28 14.22 1.62
CA SER A 153 9.28 13.46 0.86
C SER A 153 10.51 13.21 1.73
N VAL A 154 10.98 11.95 1.77
CA VAL A 154 12.23 11.59 2.44
C VAL A 154 13.33 11.45 1.39
N THR A 155 13.94 12.57 0.98
CA THR A 155 15.22 12.54 0.28
C THR A 155 16.32 12.33 1.31
N LYS A 156 16.90 11.13 1.39
CA LYS A 156 18.21 10.99 2.06
C LYS A 156 19.23 11.76 1.20
N PRO A 157 19.93 12.77 1.72
CA PRO A 157 21.10 13.27 1.01
C PRO A 157 22.11 12.13 0.94
N GLU A 158 22.55 11.77 -0.27
CA GLU A 158 23.79 11.01 -0.43
C GLU A 158 24.88 11.79 0.30
N LYS A 159 25.53 11.15 1.27
CA LYS A 159 26.72 11.72 1.89
C LYS A 159 27.79 11.80 0.79
N PRO A 160 28.47 12.95 0.63
CA PRO A 160 29.56 13.12 -0.33
C PRO A 160 30.73 12.18 -0.06
#